data_AF-A0A2V6L046-F1
#
_entry.id   AF-A0A2V6L046-F1
#
_cell.length_a   1.000
_cell.length_b   1.000
_cell.length_c   1.000
_cell.angle_alpha   90.00
_cell.angle_beta   90.00
_cell.angle_gamma   90.00
#
_symmetry.space_group_name_H-M   'P 1'
#
loop_
_entity.id
_entity.type
_entity.pdbx_description
1 polymer ?
#
loop_
_entity_poly.entity_id
_entity_poly.type
_entity_poly.pdbx_seq_one_letter_code
_entity_poly.pdbx_strand_id
1 'polypeptide(L)' 'MSSILEEIETKIEGLKTATTKSNVGVVRETGDGVARIEGLSDVMLNEMIEFPNGVFGLALNLEETEVGAILLGE' A
#
# COMPACT_ATOMS: atom_id res chain seq x y z
N MET A 1 -33.85 20.85 9.91
CA MET A 1 -32.50 21.46 9.85
C MET A 1 -31.58 20.85 10.92
N SER A 2 -31.54 19.50 11.00
CA SER A 2 -30.73 18.80 12.01
C SER A 2 -29.93 17.62 11.44
N SER A 3 -30.33 17.07 10.29
CA SER A 3 -29.69 15.89 9.69
C SER A 3 -28.26 16.11 9.20
N ILE A 4 -27.91 17.32 8.75
CA ILE A 4 -26.54 17.62 8.30
C ILE A 4 -25.56 17.70 9.49
N LEU A 5 -26.02 18.19 10.64
CA LEU A 5 -25.17 18.29 11.83
C LEU A 5 -24.87 16.89 12.37
N GLU A 6 -25.89 16.04 12.43
CA GLU A 6 -25.79 14.64 12.87
C GLU A 6 -24.91 13.80 11.92
N GLU A 7 -25.01 14.02 10.59
CA GLU A 7 -24.12 13.40 9.60
C GLU A 7 -22.66 13.81 9.76
N ILE A 8 -22.39 15.10 10.01
CA ILE A 8 -21.02 15.58 10.22
C ILE A 8 -20.46 15.07 11.56
N GLU A 9 -21.26 15.06 12.62
CA GLU A 9 -20.87 14.56 13.94
C GLU A 9 -20.51 13.07 13.88
N THR A 10 -21.34 12.25 13.22
CA THR A 10 -21.06 10.82 12.97
C THR A 10 -19.78 10.63 12.15
N LYS A 11 -19.52 11.50 11.17
CA LYS A 11 -18.34 11.40 10.30
C LYS A 11 -17.05 11.80 11.02
N ILE A 12 -17.14 12.72 11.98
CA ILE A 12 -16.04 13.10 12.87
C ILE A 12 -15.78 12.02 13.93
N GLU A 13 -16.82 11.39 14.50
CA GLU A 13 -16.64 10.26 15.42
C GLU A 13 -16.06 9.01 14.73
N GLY A 14 -16.37 8.80 13.45
CA GLY A 14 -15.80 7.74 12.63
C GLY A 14 -14.33 7.95 12.25
N LEU A 15 -13.83 9.19 12.34
CA LEU A 15 -12.40 9.53 12.19
C LEU A 15 -11.63 9.14 13.46
N LYS A 16 -11.67 7.87 13.83
CA LYS A 16 -10.65 7.30 14.70
C LYS A 16 -9.36 7.32 13.92
N THR A 17 -8.40 8.11 14.38
CA THR A 17 -7.00 8.10 13.98
C THR A 17 -6.41 6.72 14.26
N ALA A 18 -6.79 5.73 13.45
CA ALA A 18 -6.20 4.43 13.45
C ALA A 18 -4.83 4.62 12.80
N THR A 19 -3.80 4.70 13.63
CA THR A 19 -2.42 4.50 13.19
C THR A 19 -2.33 3.05 12.73
N THR A 20 -2.78 2.78 11.51
CA THR A 20 -2.60 1.50 10.85
C THR A 20 -1.10 1.35 10.66
N LYS A 21 -0.50 0.31 11.26
CA LYS A 21 0.85 -0.11 10.89
C LYS A 21 0.80 -0.47 9.41
N SER A 22 1.21 0.47 8.57
CA SER A 22 1.35 0.26 7.14
C SER A 22 2.77 -0.19 6.89
N ASN A 23 2.92 -1.35 6.28
CA ASN A 23 4.20 -1.79 5.75
C ASN A 23 4.42 -0.98 4.47
N VAL A 24 5.23 0.07 4.54
CA VAL A 24 5.50 0.97 3.41
C VAL A 24 6.93 0.74 2.93
N GLY A 25 7.09 0.63 1.62
CA GLY A 25 8.41 0.58 0.98
C GLY A 25 8.61 1.74 0.01
N VAL A 26 9.85 1.93 -0.42
CA VAL A 26 10.24 2.94 -1.41
C VAL A 26 10.71 2.24 -2.67
N VAL A 27 10.12 2.57 -3.81
CA VAL A 27 10.53 2.04 -5.11
C VAL A 27 11.90 2.63 -5.49
N ARG A 28 12.91 1.77 -5.67
CA ARG A 28 14.26 2.15 -6.07
C ARG A 28 14.43 2.16 -7.58
N GLU A 29 13.92 1.11 -8.23
CA GLU A 29 13.98 0.96 -9.68
C GLU A 29 12.73 0.24 -10.20
N THR A 30 12.37 0.55 -11.45
CA THR A 30 11.29 -0.12 -12.20
C THR A 30 11.77 -0.37 -13.62
N GLY A 31 11.60 -1.59 -14.13
CA GLY A 31 11.98 -1.95 -15.49
C GLY A 31 11.31 -3.25 -15.95
N ASP A 32 10.85 -3.28 -17.20
CA ASP A 32 10.23 -4.46 -17.85
C ASP A 32 9.15 -5.16 -16.99
N GLY A 33 8.27 -4.36 -16.37
CA GLY A 33 7.21 -4.88 -15.50
C GLY A 33 7.68 -5.39 -14.13
N VAL A 34 8.94 -5.19 -13.75
CA VAL A 34 9.48 -5.53 -12.41
C VAL A 34 9.83 -4.24 -11.66
N ALA A 35 9.42 -4.15 -10.40
CA ALA A 35 9.78 -3.08 -9.48
C ALA A 35 10.63 -3.65 -8.33
N ARG A 36 11.73 -2.97 -8.00
CA ARG A 36 12.45 -3.20 -6.75
C ARG A 36 12.06 -2.17 -5.71
N ILE A 37 11.70 -2.68 -4.55
CA ILE A 37 11.19 -1.90 -3.44
C ILE A 37 12.12 -2.13 -2.25
N GLU A 38 12.66 -1.06 -1.70
CA GLU A 38 13.40 -1.10 -0.45
C GLU A 38 12.42 -0.97 0.72
N GLY A 39 12.59 -1.80 1.75
CA GLY A 39 11.64 -1.88 2.87
C GLY A 39 10.65 -3.03 2.71
N LEU A 40 9.37 -2.78 3.02
CA LEU A 40 8.33 -3.82 3.03
C LEU A 40 8.69 -5.04 3.90
N SER A 41 9.32 -4.86 5.07
CA SER A 41 9.88 -5.96 5.88
C SER A 41 8.89 -7.06 6.29
N ASP A 42 7.59 -6.73 6.38
CA ASP A 42 6.54 -7.68 6.74
C ASP A 42 5.85 -8.34 5.52
N VAL A 43 6.30 -8.10 4.29
CA VAL A 43 5.65 -8.61 3.07
C VAL A 43 5.94 -10.09 2.84
N MET A 44 4.93 -10.82 2.41
CA MET A 44 5.03 -12.25 2.13
C MET A 44 5.24 -12.55 0.65
N LEU A 45 5.80 -13.72 0.38
CA LEU A 45 5.93 -14.22 -0.98
C LEU A 45 4.53 -14.42 -1.58
N ASN A 46 4.33 -13.95 -2.81
CA ASN A 46 3.06 -13.90 -3.52
C ASN A 46 1.99 -13.01 -2.86
N GLU A 47 2.38 -12.03 -2.05
CA GLU A 47 1.47 -11.02 -1.56
C GLU A 47 1.23 -9.94 -2.61
N MET A 48 0.00 -9.42 -2.64
CA MET A 48 -0.39 -8.32 -3.52
C MET A 48 0.03 -7.00 -2.91
N ILE A 49 0.82 -6.23 -3.66
CA ILE A 49 1.30 -4.90 -3.27
C ILE A 49 0.53 -3.86 -4.09
N GLU A 50 -0.03 -2.86 -3.41
CA GLU A 50 -0.61 -1.70 -4.07
C GLU A 50 0.47 -0.66 -4.32
N PHE A 51 0.60 -0.24 -5.57
CA PHE A 51 1.49 0.83 -6.00
C PHE A 51 0.71 2.15 -6.17
N PRO A 52 1.43 3.29 -6.16
CA PRO A 52 0.83 4.56 -6.54
C PRO A 52 0.16 4.47 -7.92
N ASN A 53 -0.92 5.23 -8.12
CA ASN A 53 -1.78 5.22 -9.32
C ASN A 53 -2.74 4.02 -9.45
N GLY A 54 -2.91 3.21 -8.40
CA GLY A 54 -3.86 2.10 -8.41
C GLY A 54 -3.37 0.90 -9.23
N VAL A 55 -2.06 0.83 -9.49
CA VAL A 55 -1.41 -0.34 -10.06
C VAL A 55 -1.22 -1.36 -8.95
N PHE A 56 -1.48 -2.63 -9.26
CA PHE A 56 -1.18 -3.72 -8.34
C PHE A 56 0.09 -4.42 -8.80
N GLY A 57 0.81 -5.02 -7.86
CA GLY A 57 1.89 -5.93 -8.17
C GLY A 57 1.92 -7.12 -7.24
N LEU A 58 2.78 -8.08 -7.56
CA LEU A 58 2.93 -9.33 -6.81
C LEU A 58 4.37 -9.45 -6.34
N ALA A 59 4.58 -9.60 -5.02
CA ALA A 59 5.89 -9.89 -4.45
C ALA A 59 6.36 -11.29 -4.87
N LEU A 60 7.49 -11.38 -5.58
CA LEU A 60 8.04 -12.65 -6.06
C LEU A 60 9.43 -12.94 -5.54
N ASN A 61 10.22 -11.90 -5.28
CA ASN A 61 11.56 -12.05 -4.71
C ASN A 61 11.62 -11.27 -3.39
N LEU A 62 12.01 -11.94 -2.31
CA LEU A 62 12.21 -11.34 -1.00
C LEU A 62 13.69 -11.47 -0.65
N GLU A 63 14.41 -10.37 -0.73
CA GLU A 63 15.79 -10.27 -0.27
C GLU A 63 15.82 -9.65 1.13
N GLU A 64 17.01 -9.61 1.75
CA GLU A 64 17.16 -9.08 3.12
C GLU A 64 16.84 -7.59 3.21
N THR A 65 17.10 -6.84 2.13
CA THR A 65 16.94 -5.38 2.07
C THR A 65 15.98 -4.91 0.97
N GLU A 66 15.66 -5.78 0.01
CA GLU A 66 14.84 -5.42 -1.16
C GLU A 66 13.79 -6.48 -1.48
N VAL A 67 12.69 -6.02 -2.06
CA VAL A 67 11.57 -6.84 -2.52
C VAL A 67 11.40 -6.61 -4.01
N GLY A 68 11.50 -7.69 -4.78
CA GLY A 68 11.16 -7.72 -6.19
C GLY A 68 9.68 -8.03 -6.38
N ALA A 69 8.95 -7.10 -6.98
CA ALA A 69 7.53 -7.25 -7.29
C ALA A 69 7.29 -7.11 -8.80
N ILE A 70 6.41 -7.94 -9.36
CA ILE A 70 5.95 -7.77 -10.74
C ILE A 70 4.72 -6.85 -10.75
N LEU A 71 4.73 -5.85 -11.62
CA LEU A 71 3.61 -4.93 -11.86
C LEU A 71 2.56 -5.62 -12.75
N LEU A 72 1.31 -5.58 -12.31
CA LEU A 72 0.13 -6.13 -12.97
C LEU A 72 -0.70 -5.00 -13.63
N GLY A 73 -0.03 -4.10 -14.35
CA GLY A 73 -0.63 -2.94 -15.03
C GLY A 73 0.41 -2.17 -15.84
N GLU A 74 -0.04 -1.18 -16.61
CA GLU A 74 0.81 -0.17 -17.28
C GLU A 74 0.95 1.11 -16.46
#